data_AF-A0A1B0D2S6-F1
#
_entry.id   AF-A0A1B0D2S6-F1
#
_cell.length_a   1.000
_cell.length_b   1.000
_cell.length_c   1.000
_cell.angle_alpha   90.00
_cell.angle_beta   90.00
_cell.angle_gamma   90.00
#
_symmetry.space_group_name_H-M   'P 1'
#
loop_
_entity.id
_entity.type
_entity.pdbx_description
1 polymer ?
#
loop_
_entity_poly.entity_id
_entity_poly.type
_entity_poly.pdbx_seq_one_letter_code
_entity_poly.pdbx_strand_id
1 'polypeptide(L)' 'MVELNISFVSVDFEVFGHVQGCGFTKHCRDMCVKRKIGGWVKNSKTGTIVGKMQGSKESIDEM' A
#
# COMPACT_ATOMS: atom_id res chain seq x y z
N MET A 1 -19.11 -13.84 -21.11
CA MET A 1 -18.01 -13.39 -20.24
C MET A 1 -18.42 -12.05 -19.67
N VAL A 2 -18.46 -11.89 -18.35
CA VAL A 2 -18.76 -10.59 -17.72
C VAL A 2 -17.45 -9.83 -17.68
N GLU A 3 -17.37 -8.68 -18.36
CA GLU A 3 -16.27 -7.74 -18.19
C GLU A 3 -16.41 -7.09 -16.81
N LEU A 4 -15.67 -7.60 -15.82
CA LEU A 4 -15.46 -6.85 -14.59
C LEU A 4 -14.69 -5.59 -14.97
N ASN A 5 -15.34 -4.44 -14.86
CA ASN A 5 -14.70 -3.14 -15.07
C ASN A 5 -13.77 -2.87 -13.86
N ILE A 6 -12.59 -3.51 -13.88
CA ILE A 6 -11.60 -3.36 -12.82
C ILE A 6 -10.97 -1.99 -12.96
N SER A 7 -11.55 -1.02 -12.26
CA SER A 7 -10.98 0.32 -12.14
C SER A 7 -9.73 0.25 -11.29
N PHE A 8 -8.57 0.33 -11.94
CA PHE A 8 -7.29 0.45 -11.26
C PHE A 8 -7.08 1.88 -10.77
N VAL A 9 -6.68 2.02 -9.51
CA VAL A 9 -6.34 3.30 -8.90
C VAL A 9 -4.89 3.26 -8.42
N SER A 10 -4.24 4.42 -8.39
CA SER A 10 -2.93 4.59 -7.76
C SER A 10 -3.03 5.64 -6.68
N VAL A 11 -2.51 5.31 -5.50
CA VAL A 11 -2.57 6.15 -4.31
C VAL A 11 -1.17 6.26 -3.73
N ASP A 12 -0.72 7.49 -3.49
CA ASP A 12 0.41 7.80 -2.63
C ASP A 12 -0.06 7.99 -1.18
N PHE A 13 0.77 7.56 -0.23
CA PHE A 13 0.44 7.64 1.18
C PHE A 13 1.67 7.96 2.03
N GLU A 14 1.41 8.61 3.17
CA GLU A 14 2.38 8.85 4.22
C GLU A 14 1.74 8.52 5.58
N VAL A 15 2.45 7.73 6.39
CA VAL A 15 2.02 7.29 7.72
C VAL A 15 2.90 7.93 8.78
N PHE A 16 2.26 8.58 9.74
CA PHE A 16 2.89 9.30 10.84
C PHE A 16 2.78 8.51 12.15
N GLY A 17 3.67 8.80 13.12
CA GLY A 17 3.69 8.18 14.45
C GLY A 17 4.88 7.26 14.67
N HIS A 18 4.76 6.30 15.61
CA HIS A 18 5.83 5.33 15.88
C HIS A 18 5.79 4.17 14.88
N VAL A 19 6.29 4.42 13.67
CA VAL A 19 6.15 3.51 12.51
C VAL A 19 7.49 2.98 11.97
N GLN A 20 8.62 3.46 12.50
CA GLN A 20 9.96 2.99 12.13
C GLN A 20 10.52 2.03 13.18
N GLY A 21 11.31 1.04 12.76
CA GLY A 21 11.91 0.06 13.67
C GLY A 21 10.97 -1.03 14.20
N CYS A 22 9.68 -0.98 13.87
CA CYS A 22 8.66 -1.94 14.34
C CYS A 22 8.20 -2.97 13.29
N GLY A 23 8.87 -3.04 12.13
CA GLY A 23 8.53 -4.00 11.08
C GLY A 23 7.32 -3.62 10.21
N PHE A 24 6.84 -2.37 10.29
CA PHE A 24 5.69 -1.88 9.52
C PHE A 24 5.82 -2.14 8.01
N THR A 25 6.98 -1.84 7.42
CA THR A 25 7.23 -1.98 5.97
C THR A 25 7.08 -3.42 5.49
N LYS A 26 7.55 -4.40 6.28
CA LYS A 26 7.38 -5.82 6.01
C LYS A 26 5.91 -6.21 6.07
N HIS A 27 5.20 -5.80 7.12
CA HIS A 27 3.78 -6.11 7.27
C HIS A 27 2.93 -5.53 6.12
N CYS A 28 3.16 -4.26 5.77
CA CYS A 28 2.49 -3.60 4.66
C CYS A 28 2.76 -4.32 3.33
N ARG A 29 4.01 -4.69 3.03
CA ARG A 29 4.35 -5.49 1.83
C ARG A 29 3.58 -6.81 1.80
N ASP A 30 3.58 -7.56 2.90
CA ASP A 30 2.93 -8.88 2.94
C ASP A 30 1.41 -8.77 2.76
N MET A 31 0.79 -7.70 3.28
CA MET A 31 -0.64 -7.38 3.06
C MET A 31 -0.94 -7.04 1.60
N CYS A 32 -0.11 -6.19 0.97
CA CYS A 32 -0.26 -5.83 -0.44
C CYS A 32 -0.09 -7.05 -1.36
N VAL A 33 0.91 -7.89 -1.10
CA VAL A 33 1.16 -9.11 -1.90
C VAL A 33 -0.03 -10.07 -1.83
N LYS A 34 -0.62 -10.28 -0.65
CA LYS A 34 -1.82 -11.12 -0.48
C LYS A 34 -3.01 -10.61 -1.29
N ARG A 35 -3.15 -9.29 -1.41
CA ARG A 35 -4.24 -8.61 -2.15
C ARG A 35 -3.91 -8.31 -3.62
N LYS A 36 -2.75 -8.77 -4.12
CA LYS A 36 -2.27 -8.48 -5.48
C LYS A 36 -2.17 -6.97 -5.79
N ILE A 37 -1.84 -6.18 -4.77
CA ILE A 37 -1.57 -4.74 -4.89
C ILE A 37 -0.08 -4.55 -5.19
N GLY A 38 0.23 -3.83 -6.27
CA GLY A 38 1.59 -3.45 -6.63
C GLY A 38 2.00 -2.12 -6.01
N GLY A 39 3.32 -1.86 -5.91
CA GLY A 39 3.79 -0.59 -5.36
C GLY A 39 5.13 -0.67 -4.65
N TRP A 40 5.41 0.34 -3.82
CA TRP A 40 6.60 0.41 -2.97
C TRP A 40 6.28 1.09 -1.64
N VAL A 41 7.06 0.76 -0.62
CA VAL A 41 6.99 1.35 0.72
C VAL A 41 8.40 1.55 1.26
N LYS A 42 8.67 2.67 1.93
CA LYS A 42 10.00 2.97 2.50
C LYS A 42 9.92 3.85 3.74
N ASN A 43 10.96 3.79 4.57
CA ASN A 43 11.18 4.74 5.65
C ASN A 43 11.61 6.10 5.09
N SER A 44 10.93 7.17 5.51
CA SER A 44 11.34 8.55 5.24
C SER A 44 12.40 9.01 6.24
N LYS A 45 13.17 10.04 5.86
CA LYS A 45 14.16 10.69 6.76
C LYS A 45 13.49 11.48 7.90
N THR A 46 12.22 11.83 7.75
CA THR A 46 11.42 12.59 8.72
C THR A 46 10.79 11.72 9.83
N GLY A 47 11.12 10.43 9.88
CA GLY A 47 10.55 9.51 10.88
C GLY A 47 9.19 8.89 10.49
N THR A 48 8.71 9.13 9.27
CA THR A 48 7.45 8.58 8.73
C THR A 48 7.69 7.37 7.83
N ILE A 49 6.62 6.71 7.39
CA ILE A 49 6.65 5.74 6.29
C ILE A 49 5.94 6.37 5.09
N VAL A 50 6.56 6.32 3.91
CA VAL A 50 5.95 6.77 2.66
C VAL A 50 5.87 5.63 1.67
N GLY A 51 4.87 5.67 0.80
CA GLY A 51 4.70 4.64 -0.22
C GLY A 51 3.76 5.03 -1.34
N LYS A 52 3.72 4.17 -2.35
CA LYS A 52 2.74 4.21 -3.42
C LYS A 52 2.17 2.81 -3.60
N MET A 53 0.86 2.73 -3.74
CA MET A 53 0.15 1.49 -4.04
C MET A 53 -0.68 1.66 -5.32
N GLN A 54 -0.85 0.56 -6.05
CA GLN A 54 -1.66 0.49 -7.25
C GLN A 54 -2.35 -0.87 -7.34
N GLY A 55 -3.66 -0.85 -7.57
CA GLY A 55 -4.49 -2.04 -7.56
C GLY A 55 -5.92 -1.71 -7.99
N SER A 56 -6.79 -2.72 -7.98
CA SER A 56 -8.23 -2.52 -8.13
C SER A 56 -8.74 -1.63 -6.99
N LYS A 57 -9.73 -0.77 -7.30
CA LYS A 57 -10.32 0.13 -6.30
C LYS A 57 -10.75 -0.60 -5.02
N GLU A 58 -11.38 -1.76 -5.16
CA GLU A 58 -11.82 -2.59 -4.03
C GLU A 58 -10.64 -3.02 -3.13
N SER A 59 -9.54 -3.50 -3.73
CA SER A 59 -8.38 -3.94 -2.95
C SER A 59 -7.64 -2.78 -2.28
N ILE A 60 -7.67 -1.59 -2.89
CA ILE A 60 -7.06 -0.38 -2.33
C ILE A 60 -7.93 0.21 -1.19
N ASP A 61 -9.25 0.11 -1.28
CA ASP A 61 -10.18 0.56 -0.22
C ASP A 61 -10.07 -0.27 1.06
N GLU A 62 -9.66 -1.54 0.93
CA GLU A 62 -9.43 -2.47 2.05
C GLU A 62 -8.03 -2.36 2.71
N MET A 63 -7.18 -1.41 2.28
CA MET A 63 -5.85 -1.16 2.86
C MET A 63 -5.87 -0.12 3.97
#